data_AF-A0A2C9LE64-F1
#
_entry.id   AF-A0A2C9LE64-F1
#
_cell.length_a   1.000
_cell.length_b   1.000
_cell.length_c   1.000
_cell.angle_alpha   90.00
_cell.angle_beta   90.00
_cell.angle_gamma   90.00
#
_symmetry.space_group_name_H-M   'P 1'
#
loop_
_entity.id
_entity.type
_entity.pdbx_description
1 polymer ?
#
loop_
_entity_poly.entity_id
_entity_poly.type
_entity_poly.pdbx_seq_one_letter_code
_entity_poly.pdbx_strand_id
1 'polypeptide(L)'
;MNNGLNGEQTPETKFNPWRFSACSVKYFTKFLTENPSNSRRYECLAYAIETSANIPDVSNKLLGQFIKPNQQCQLNYGKDSYYCKGAGNIQIEDICHSMYCRDPLKSGICKMMEAYIGTSCDDGKICLYGKCVSVPYAPQVDETCLFGDTKEDHCKSFISKFVGNCYQKTHYDLCCGTCNNMSRPIRGKYKLLNYW
;
A
#
# COMPACT_ATOMS: atom_id res chain seq x y z
N MET A 1 20.28 -1.57 -11.86
CA MET A 1 18.88 -1.29 -11.46
C MET A 1 18.63 0.16 -11.79
N ASN A 2 17.75 0.43 -12.76
CA ASN A 2 17.53 1.79 -13.25
C ASN A 2 17.04 2.67 -12.09
N ASN A 3 17.83 3.70 -11.77
CA ASN A 3 17.37 4.84 -11.01
C ASN A 3 16.31 5.52 -11.87
N GLY A 4 15.05 5.14 -11.67
CA GLY A 4 13.91 5.89 -12.19
C GLY A 4 14.04 7.30 -11.69
N LEU A 5 14.31 8.22 -12.62
CA LEU A 5 14.43 9.65 -12.38
C LEU A 5 13.22 10.09 -11.55
N ASN A 6 13.49 10.73 -10.41
CA ASN A 6 12.54 11.50 -9.61
C ASN A 6 11.98 12.65 -10.45
N GLY A 7 11.11 12.33 -11.43
CA GLY A 7 10.21 13.30 -12.02
C GLY A 7 9.10 13.54 -11.01
N GLU A 8 8.95 14.78 -10.57
CA GLU A 8 7.83 15.19 -9.73
C GLU A 8 6.52 14.77 -10.41
N GLN A 9 5.76 13.87 -9.77
CA GLN A 9 4.54 13.35 -10.36
C GLN A 9 3.50 14.49 -10.45
N THR A 10 3.03 14.77 -11.65
CA THR A 10 1.94 15.72 -11.87
C THR A 10 0.58 15.02 -11.70
N PRO A 11 -0.52 15.74 -11.46
CA PRO A 11 -1.86 15.15 -11.41
C PRO A 11 -2.21 14.30 -12.65
N GLU A 12 -1.65 14.62 -13.81
CA GLU A 12 -1.87 13.92 -15.08
C GLU A 12 -1.06 12.62 -15.18
N THR A 13 0.09 12.55 -14.51
CA THR A 13 1.07 11.46 -14.64
C THR A 13 1.11 10.52 -13.45
N LYS A 14 0.55 10.91 -12.29
CA LYS A 14 0.55 10.10 -11.06
C LYS A 14 -0.02 8.70 -11.23
N PHE A 15 -0.93 8.48 -12.17
CA PHE A 15 -1.54 7.16 -12.42
C PHE A 15 -0.90 6.37 -13.58
N ASN A 16 0.17 6.88 -14.19
CA ASN A 16 0.86 6.19 -15.28
C ASN A 16 1.41 4.79 -14.91
N PRO A 17 1.87 4.51 -13.69
CA PRO A 17 2.36 3.17 -13.33
C PRO A 17 1.34 2.04 -13.55
N TRP A 18 0.03 2.35 -13.55
CA TRP A 18 -1.04 1.35 -13.69
C TRP A 18 -1.68 1.30 -15.08
N ARG A 19 -1.15 2.03 -16.08
CA ARG A 19 -1.73 2.05 -17.43
C ARG A 19 -0.69 2.07 -18.53
N PHE A 20 -0.99 1.41 -19.64
CA PHE A 20 -0.19 1.57 -20.85
C PHE A 20 -0.42 2.94 -21.48
N SER A 21 0.64 3.49 -22.08
CA SER A 21 0.54 4.70 -22.89
C SER A 21 -0.29 4.46 -24.15
N ALA A 22 -0.86 5.51 -24.75
CA ALA A 22 -1.55 5.42 -26.03
C ALA A 22 -0.65 4.85 -27.14
N CYS A 23 0.66 5.16 -27.11
CA CYS A 23 1.63 4.60 -28.05
C CYS A 23 1.81 3.10 -27.87
N SER A 24 1.91 2.63 -26.63
CA SER A 24 2.01 1.19 -26.30
C SER A 24 0.76 0.45 -26.74
N VAL A 25 -0.43 0.97 -26.43
CA VAL A 25 -1.71 0.38 -26.86
C VAL A 25 -1.79 0.33 -28.38
N LYS A 26 -1.48 1.43 -29.09
CA LYS A 26 -1.46 1.45 -30.56
C LYS A 26 -0.49 0.43 -31.13
N TYR A 27 0.70 0.29 -30.55
CA TYR A 27 1.69 -0.69 -30.99
C TYR A 27 1.19 -2.12 -30.79
N PHE A 28 0.65 -2.45 -29.61
CA PHE A 28 0.09 -3.77 -29.33
C PHE A 28 -1.04 -4.10 -30.29
N THR A 29 -1.98 -3.16 -30.51
CA THR A 29 -3.08 -3.36 -31.46
C THR A 29 -2.54 -3.60 -32.86
N LYS A 30 -1.61 -2.77 -33.34
CA LYS A 30 -1.00 -2.91 -34.66
C LYS A 30 -0.30 -4.26 -34.82
N PHE A 31 0.47 -4.67 -33.80
CA PHE A 31 1.18 -5.95 -33.78
C PHE A 31 0.23 -7.15 -33.88
N LEU A 32 -0.95 -7.05 -33.27
CA LEU A 32 -1.97 -8.10 -33.27
C LEU A 32 -2.83 -8.13 -34.55
N THR A 33 -3.02 -6.99 -35.23
CA THR A 33 -3.96 -6.88 -36.37
C THR A 33 -3.31 -6.82 -37.74
N GLU A 34 -2.07 -6.35 -37.86
CA GLU A 34 -1.41 -6.20 -39.17
C GLU A 34 -0.50 -7.41 -39.50
N ASN A 35 -0.78 -8.06 -40.65
CA ASN A 35 -0.20 -9.31 -41.19
C ASN A 35 -0.81 -10.65 -40.73
N PRO A 36 -2.14 -10.84 -40.82
CA PRO A 36 -2.77 -12.14 -40.58
C PRO A 36 -2.31 -13.23 -41.57
N SER A 37 -1.90 -12.85 -42.78
CA SER A 37 -1.65 -13.79 -43.88
C SER A 37 -0.27 -14.47 -43.85
N ASN A 38 0.61 -14.16 -42.89
CA ASN A 38 1.99 -14.68 -42.90
C ASN A 38 2.66 -14.81 -41.51
N SER A 39 1.91 -14.85 -40.41
CA SER A 39 2.52 -14.67 -39.08
C SER A 39 2.17 -15.75 -38.07
N ARG A 40 3.07 -16.73 -37.91
CA ARG A 40 3.21 -17.58 -36.70
C ARG A 40 3.51 -16.77 -35.41
N ARG A 41 3.33 -15.43 -35.42
CA ARG A 41 3.85 -14.50 -34.39
C ARG A 41 3.00 -14.47 -33.12
N TYR A 42 1.73 -14.83 -33.20
CA TYR A 42 0.80 -14.84 -32.06
C TYR A 42 -0.12 -16.07 -32.03
N GLU A 43 0.04 -17.03 -32.95
CA GLU A 43 -0.67 -18.33 -32.91
C GLU A 43 -0.46 -19.06 -31.59
N CYS A 44 0.72 -18.90 -30.96
CA CYS A 44 1.02 -19.50 -29.66
C CYS A 44 0.21 -18.91 -28.49
N LEU A 45 -0.49 -17.79 -28.69
CA LEU A 45 -1.40 -17.16 -27.72
C LEU A 45 -2.85 -17.11 -28.21
N ALA A 46 -3.14 -17.66 -29.40
CA ALA A 46 -4.46 -17.59 -30.02
C ALA A 46 -5.48 -18.55 -29.39
N TYR A 47 -4.99 -19.61 -28.75
CA TYR A 47 -5.82 -20.63 -28.11
C TYR A 47 -5.68 -20.54 -26.59
N ALA A 48 -6.81 -20.56 -25.89
CA ALA A 48 -6.81 -20.72 -24.45
C ALA A 48 -6.30 -22.13 -24.10
N ILE A 49 -5.42 -22.21 -23.11
CA ILE A 49 -5.00 -23.48 -22.50
C ILE A 49 -5.84 -23.73 -21.25
N GLU A 50 -6.16 -24.99 -20.97
CA GLU A 50 -6.73 -25.35 -19.67
C GLU A 50 -5.72 -25.06 -18.57
N THR A 51 -6.16 -24.38 -17.52
CA THR A 51 -5.34 -24.13 -16.35
C THR A 51 -5.02 -25.46 -15.67
N SER A 52 -3.73 -25.74 -15.49
CA SER A 52 -3.29 -26.90 -14.73
C SER A 52 -3.90 -26.87 -13.32
N ALA A 53 -4.44 -28.00 -12.84
CA ALA A 53 -4.94 -28.14 -11.49
C ALA A 53 -3.89 -27.84 -10.40
N ASN A 54 -2.60 -27.84 -10.77
CA ASN A 54 -1.49 -27.52 -9.86
C ASN A 54 -1.21 -26.02 -9.74
N ILE A 55 -1.85 -25.18 -10.56
CA ILE A 55 -1.68 -23.72 -10.50
C ILE A 55 -2.83 -23.16 -9.65
N PRO A 56 -2.54 -22.54 -8.49
CA PRO A 56 -3.59 -21.98 -7.64
C PRO A 56 -4.26 -20.79 -8.33
N ASP A 57 -5.59 -20.76 -8.27
CA ASP A 57 -6.34 -19.57 -8.67
C ASP A 57 -6.15 -18.45 -7.63
N VAL A 58 -5.60 -17.34 -8.10
CA VAL A 58 -5.36 -16.13 -7.32
C VAL A 58 -6.09 -14.92 -7.89
N SER A 59 -7.00 -15.11 -8.85
CA SER A 59 -7.74 -14.04 -9.52
C SER A 59 -8.54 -13.16 -8.54
N ASN A 60 -9.06 -13.75 -7.47
CA ASN A 60 -9.82 -13.07 -6.42
C ASN A 60 -8.97 -12.60 -5.23
N LYS A 61 -7.64 -12.79 -5.28
CA LYS A 61 -6.74 -12.45 -4.17
C LYS A 61 -6.02 -11.15 -4.46
N LEU A 62 -6.39 -10.10 -3.71
CA LEU A 62 -5.70 -8.81 -3.79
C LEU A 62 -4.53 -8.81 -2.80
N LEU A 63 -3.29 -8.69 -3.31
CA LEU A 63 -2.08 -8.80 -2.49
C LEU A 63 -2.06 -7.85 -1.30
N GLY A 64 -2.54 -6.62 -1.46
CA GLY A 64 -2.56 -5.63 -0.38
C GLY A 64 -3.51 -5.96 0.77
N GLN A 65 -4.40 -6.95 0.61
CA GLN A 65 -5.22 -7.49 1.69
C GLN A 65 -4.47 -8.52 2.55
N PHE A 66 -3.46 -9.18 1.99
CA PHE A 66 -2.66 -10.19 2.70
C PHE A 66 -1.33 -9.64 3.20
N ILE A 67 -0.77 -8.66 2.50
CA ILE A 67 0.52 -8.06 2.76
C ILE A 67 0.30 -6.61 3.20
N LYS A 68 0.34 -6.37 4.52
CA LYS A 68 0.12 -5.04 5.10
C LYS A 68 1.26 -4.09 4.77
N PRO A 69 1.10 -2.75 4.87
CA PRO A 69 2.13 -1.78 4.48
C PRO A 69 3.53 -2.03 5.07
N ASN A 70 3.63 -2.38 6.36
CA ASN A 70 4.93 -2.74 6.95
C ASN A 70 5.57 -3.95 6.25
N GLN A 71 4.79 -4.98 5.93
CA GLN A 71 5.29 -6.17 5.23
C GLN A 71 5.66 -5.84 3.78
N GLN A 72 4.90 -4.97 3.10
CA GLN A 72 5.28 -4.48 1.77
C GLN A 72 6.64 -3.77 1.83
N CYS A 73 6.85 -2.90 2.82
CA CYS A 73 8.14 -2.24 3.04
C CYS A 73 9.27 -3.24 3.30
N GLN A 74 9.01 -4.29 4.07
CA GLN A 74 9.99 -5.34 4.36
C GLN A 74 10.36 -6.17 3.13
N LEU A 75 9.37 -6.51 2.29
CA LEU A 75 9.59 -7.29 1.07
C LEU A 75 10.41 -6.51 0.03
N ASN A 76 10.23 -5.19 -0.05
CA ASN A 76 10.91 -4.37 -1.07
C ASN A 76 12.28 -3.83 -0.61
N TYR A 77 12.42 -3.50 0.68
CA TYR A 77 13.62 -2.82 1.19
C TYR A 77 14.38 -3.61 2.28
N GLY A 78 13.88 -4.78 2.68
CA GLY A 78 14.52 -5.66 3.67
C GLY A 78 13.83 -5.63 5.03
N LYS A 79 14.09 -6.66 5.86
CA LYS A 79 13.38 -6.96 7.12
C LYS A 79 13.28 -5.80 8.13
N ASP A 80 14.23 -4.86 8.11
CA ASP A 80 14.30 -3.75 9.05
C ASP A 80 13.55 -2.50 8.56
N SER A 81 13.02 -2.53 7.33
CA SER A 81 12.16 -1.51 6.74
C SER A 81 10.72 -1.62 7.28
N TYR A 82 10.02 -0.50 7.34
CA TYR A 82 8.62 -0.39 7.81
C TYR A 82 7.94 0.84 7.20
N TYR A 83 6.61 0.91 7.29
CA TYR A 83 5.84 2.01 6.73
C TYR A 83 6.08 3.30 7.51
N CYS A 84 6.52 4.35 6.82
CA CYS A 84 6.72 5.69 7.37
C CYS A 84 5.39 6.45 7.43
N LYS A 85 4.66 6.32 8.53
CA LYS A 85 3.45 7.12 8.77
C LYS A 85 3.77 8.61 8.74
N GLY A 86 3.02 9.37 7.93
CA GLY A 86 3.13 10.84 7.86
C GLY A 86 4.36 11.41 7.14
N ALA A 87 5.24 10.56 6.59
CA ALA A 87 6.30 11.03 5.70
C ALA A 87 5.71 11.22 4.30
N GLY A 88 5.62 12.45 3.80
CA GLY A 88 5.18 12.75 2.43
C GLY A 88 3.69 12.51 2.11
N ASN A 89 2.99 11.71 2.91
CA ASN A 89 1.54 11.50 2.81
C ASN A 89 0.80 12.56 3.60
N ILE A 90 0.18 13.49 2.87
CA ILE A 90 -0.66 14.53 3.45
C ILE A 90 -2.00 13.92 3.89
N GLN A 91 -2.50 12.92 3.16
CA GLN A 91 -3.72 12.17 3.45
C GLN A 91 -3.48 10.66 3.44
N ILE A 92 -4.31 9.88 4.15
CA ILE A 92 -4.16 8.42 4.24
C ILE A 92 -4.40 7.77 2.87
N GLU A 93 -5.33 8.31 2.10
CA GLU A 93 -5.73 7.86 0.77
C GLU A 93 -4.59 7.95 -0.25
N ASP A 94 -3.60 8.82 -0.01
CA ASP A 94 -2.43 8.97 -0.86
C ASP A 94 -1.53 7.72 -0.83
N ILE A 95 -1.67 6.85 0.17
CA ILE A 95 -0.91 5.60 0.28
C ILE A 95 -0.99 4.76 -1.00
N CYS A 96 -2.10 4.83 -1.74
CA CYS A 96 -2.30 4.04 -2.95
C CYS A 96 -1.28 4.32 -4.06
N HIS A 97 -0.69 5.51 -4.08
CA HIS A 97 0.34 5.88 -5.06
C HIS A 97 1.65 6.37 -4.43
N SER A 98 1.63 6.76 -3.15
CA SER A 98 2.77 7.32 -2.44
C SER A 98 2.97 6.61 -1.09
N MET A 99 3.16 5.30 -1.06
CA MET A 99 3.53 4.63 0.20
C MET A 99 5.01 4.84 0.50
N TYR A 100 5.34 5.32 1.70
CA TYR A 100 6.73 5.59 2.08
C TYR A 100 7.26 4.51 3.03
N CYS A 101 8.44 3.97 2.72
CA CYS A 101 9.10 2.94 3.52
C CYS A 101 10.43 3.43 4.06
N ARG A 102 10.74 3.09 5.31
CA ARG A 102 12.00 3.46 5.96
C ARG A 102 13.18 2.80 5.24
N ASP A 103 14.16 3.60 4.82
CA ASP A 103 15.44 3.07 4.32
C ASP A 103 16.23 2.47 5.51
N PRO A 104 16.51 1.16 5.53
CA PRO A 104 17.26 0.54 6.62
C PRO A 104 18.75 0.96 6.61
N LEU A 105 19.27 1.43 5.47
CA LEU A 105 20.68 1.81 5.32
C LEU A 105 20.95 3.28 5.67
N LYS A 106 19.91 4.13 5.66
CA LYS A 106 20.03 5.56 5.92
C LYS A 106 19.00 5.99 6.96
N SER A 107 19.49 6.37 8.14
CA SER A 107 18.61 6.83 9.22
C SER A 107 17.81 8.06 8.80
N GLY A 108 16.51 8.07 9.11
CA GLY A 108 15.61 9.20 8.86
C GLY A 108 15.11 9.35 7.43
N ILE A 109 15.52 8.52 6.47
CA ILE A 109 15.07 8.63 5.08
C ILE A 109 13.94 7.63 4.82
N CYS A 110 12.86 8.10 4.19
CA CYS A 110 11.80 7.26 3.68
C CYS A 110 11.81 7.28 2.15
N LYS A 111 11.71 6.10 1.52
CA LYS A 111 11.63 5.93 0.07
C LYS A 111 10.19 5.68 -0.34
N MET A 112 9.75 6.40 -1.37
CA MET A 112 8.43 6.19 -1.97
C MET A 112 8.40 4.84 -2.70
N MET A 113 7.25 4.19 -2.67
CA MET A 113 6.83 3.10 -3.54
C MET A 113 5.30 3.12 -3.67
N GLU A 114 4.75 2.43 -4.66
CA GLU A 114 3.32 2.23 -4.79
C GLU A 114 2.82 1.15 -3.82
N ALA A 115 1.70 1.38 -3.15
CA ALA A 115 1.05 0.33 -2.38
C ALA A 115 0.49 -0.76 -3.30
N TYR A 116 0.53 -2.00 -2.82
CA TYR A 116 -0.01 -3.13 -3.57
C TYR A 116 -1.52 -3.00 -3.78
N ILE A 117 -1.99 -3.50 -4.93
CA ILE A 117 -3.42 -3.55 -5.25
C ILE A 117 -4.15 -4.30 -4.13
N GLY A 118 -5.22 -3.68 -3.62
CA GLY A 118 -5.99 -4.17 -2.50
C GLY A 118 -5.56 -3.63 -1.15
N THR A 119 -4.52 -2.81 -1.02
CA THR A 119 -4.15 -2.24 0.29
C THR A 119 -5.31 -1.40 0.83
N SER A 120 -5.77 -1.64 2.05
CA SER A 120 -6.81 -0.80 2.66
C SER A 120 -6.29 0.63 2.80
N CYS A 121 -7.10 1.60 2.41
CA CYS A 121 -6.73 3.03 2.40
C CYS A 121 -7.74 3.91 3.14
N ASP A 122 -8.90 3.36 3.50
CA ASP A 122 -9.92 3.98 4.33
C ASP A 122 -10.94 2.90 4.76
N ASP A 123 -11.90 3.25 5.60
CA ASP A 123 -13.00 2.34 5.93
C ASP A 123 -13.83 1.96 4.71
N GLY A 124 -13.91 0.66 4.42
CA GLY A 124 -14.59 0.14 3.23
C GLY A 124 -13.94 0.59 1.90
N LYS A 125 -12.66 0.98 1.90
CA LYS A 125 -11.92 1.34 0.68
C LYS A 125 -10.57 0.63 0.57
N ILE A 126 -10.18 0.36 -0.67
CA ILE A 126 -8.90 -0.26 -1.02
C ILE A 126 -8.22 0.47 -2.18
N CYS A 127 -6.92 0.26 -2.32
CA CYS A 127 -6.14 0.76 -3.44
C CYS A 127 -6.37 -0.09 -4.70
N LEU A 128 -7.05 0.48 -5.71
CA LEU A 128 -7.15 -0.08 -7.06
C LEU A 128 -6.54 0.89 -8.06
N TYR A 129 -5.55 0.42 -8.82
CA TYR A 129 -4.87 1.21 -9.86
C TYR A 129 -4.39 2.59 -9.38
N GLY A 130 -3.81 2.63 -8.17
CA GLY A 130 -3.30 3.85 -7.55
C GLY A 130 -4.33 4.75 -6.88
N LYS A 131 -5.62 4.36 -6.90
CA LYS A 131 -6.72 5.15 -6.31
C LYS A 131 -7.30 4.45 -5.09
N CYS A 132 -7.62 5.23 -4.05
CA CYS A 132 -8.41 4.76 -2.93
C CYS A 132 -9.89 4.73 -3.32
N VAL A 133 -10.46 3.53 -3.47
CA VAL A 133 -11.82 3.34 -3.99
C VAL A 133 -12.65 2.46 -3.07
N SER A 134 -13.93 2.82 -2.91
CA SER A 134 -14.89 1.99 -2.19
C SER A 134 -15.31 0.80 -3.05
N VAL A 135 -15.26 -0.41 -2.48
CA VAL A 135 -15.75 -1.63 -3.12
C VAL A 135 -16.52 -2.48 -2.11
N PRO A 136 -17.52 -3.28 -2.54
CA PRO A 136 -18.40 -4.00 -1.61
C PRO A 136 -17.70 -5.02 -0.70
N TYR A 137 -16.54 -5.50 -1.10
CA TYR A 137 -15.75 -6.51 -0.37
C TYR A 137 -14.53 -5.92 0.34
N ALA A 138 -14.40 -4.58 0.39
CA ALA A 138 -13.35 -3.94 1.16
C ALA A 138 -13.56 -4.21 2.66
N PRO A 139 -12.49 -4.45 3.43
CA PRO A 139 -12.62 -4.66 4.86
C PRO A 139 -13.14 -3.39 5.52
N GLN A 140 -13.96 -3.58 6.57
CA GLN A 140 -14.22 -2.52 7.52
C GLN A 140 -13.03 -2.41 8.46
N VAL A 141 -12.54 -1.20 8.67
CA VAL A 141 -11.29 -0.93 9.39
C VAL A 141 -11.48 0.27 10.31
N ASP A 142 -10.79 0.24 11.45
CA ASP A 142 -10.71 1.40 12.32
C ASP A 142 -9.84 2.47 11.67
N GLU A 143 -10.44 3.54 11.17
CA GLU A 143 -9.75 4.66 10.53
C GLU A 143 -8.65 5.25 11.43
N THR A 144 -8.84 5.20 12.77
CA THR A 144 -7.86 5.73 13.72
C THR A 144 -6.60 4.87 13.85
N CYS A 145 -6.68 3.61 13.41
CA CYS A 145 -5.58 2.65 13.49
C CYS A 145 -5.44 1.74 12.26
N LEU A 146 -5.72 2.29 11.08
CA LEU A 146 -5.81 1.54 9.82
C LEU A 146 -4.62 0.59 9.56
N PHE A 147 -3.40 1.06 9.86
CA PHE A 147 -2.16 0.33 9.59
C PHE A 147 -1.54 -0.37 10.80
N GLY A 148 -2.16 -0.28 11.98
CA GLY A 148 -1.61 -0.83 13.22
C GLY A 148 -0.31 -0.15 13.68
N ASP A 149 0.56 -0.88 14.36
CA ASP A 149 1.81 -0.35 14.87
C ASP A 149 2.87 -0.16 13.78
N THR A 150 3.65 0.91 13.89
CA THR A 150 4.77 1.19 12.97
C THR A 150 5.91 0.18 13.16
N LYS A 151 6.19 -0.19 14.41
CA LYS A 151 7.15 -1.22 14.78
C LYS A 151 6.67 -1.93 16.04
N GLU A 152 6.15 -3.14 15.88
CA GLU A 152 5.47 -3.87 16.96
C GLU A 152 6.32 -4.00 18.23
N ASP A 153 7.57 -4.45 18.14
CA ASP A 153 8.43 -4.65 19.32
C ASP A 153 8.73 -3.35 20.05
N HIS A 154 8.94 -2.27 19.27
CA HIS A 154 9.12 -0.94 19.84
C HIS A 154 7.85 -0.49 20.56
N CYS A 155 6.68 -0.64 19.94
CA CYS A 155 5.41 -0.24 20.52
C CYS A 155 5.09 -1.04 21.79
N LYS A 156 5.27 -2.36 21.77
CA LYS A 156 5.13 -3.23 22.95
C LYS A 156 6.03 -2.76 24.09
N SER A 157 7.33 -2.58 23.83
CA SER A 157 8.28 -2.12 24.86
C SER A 157 8.05 -0.68 25.33
N PHE A 158 7.61 0.21 24.44
CA PHE A 158 7.48 1.64 24.73
C PHE A 158 6.22 1.91 25.56
N ILE A 159 5.11 1.29 25.17
CA ILE A 159 3.83 1.44 25.88
C ILE A 159 3.84 0.64 27.20
N SER A 160 4.51 -0.52 27.27
CA SER A 160 4.60 -1.26 28.54
C SER A 160 5.35 -0.50 29.64
N LYS A 161 6.30 0.36 29.27
CA LYS A 161 7.02 1.23 30.22
C LYS A 161 6.12 2.33 30.77
N PHE A 162 5.21 2.86 29.97
CA PHE A 162 4.25 3.87 30.40
C PHE A 162 3.01 3.90 29.49
N VAL A 163 1.90 3.31 29.95
CA VAL A 163 0.63 3.25 29.20
C VAL A 163 0.08 4.65 28.89
N GLY A 164 0.44 5.66 29.70
CA GLY A 164 0.04 7.04 29.46
C GLY A 164 0.51 7.62 28.11
N ASN A 165 1.51 7.00 27.47
CA ASN A 165 1.92 7.34 26.12
C ASN A 165 0.80 7.18 25.09
N CYS A 166 -0.16 6.28 25.32
CA CYS A 166 -1.31 6.10 24.43
C CYS A 166 -2.25 7.31 24.36
N TYR A 167 -2.18 8.22 25.32
CA TYR A 167 -3.00 9.44 25.32
C TYR A 167 -2.30 10.63 24.65
N GLN A 168 -1.07 10.44 24.14
CA GLN A 168 -0.36 11.42 23.32
C GLN A 168 -0.55 11.08 21.85
N LYS A 169 -1.05 12.03 21.05
CA LYS A 169 -1.40 11.81 19.64
C LYS A 169 -0.25 11.20 18.83
N THR A 170 0.96 11.73 18.95
CA THR A 170 2.14 11.26 18.20
C THR A 170 2.50 9.80 18.51
N HIS A 171 2.43 9.41 19.79
CA HIS A 171 2.71 8.05 20.22
C HIS A 171 1.58 7.09 19.85
N TYR A 172 0.33 7.54 19.96
CA TYR A 172 -0.83 6.78 19.50
C TYR A 172 -0.74 6.54 17.99
N ASP A 173 -0.49 7.56 17.17
CA ASP A 173 -0.36 7.43 15.72
C ASP A 173 0.70 6.39 15.34
N LEU A 174 1.82 6.31 16.10
CA LEU A 174 2.87 5.32 15.88
C LEU A 174 2.52 3.91 16.37
N CYS A 175 1.76 3.79 17.47
CA CYS A 175 1.56 2.56 18.24
C CYS A 175 0.08 2.25 18.56
N CYS A 176 -0.83 2.65 17.68
CA CYS A 176 -2.26 2.58 17.90
C CYS A 176 -2.75 1.14 18.15
N GLY A 177 -2.14 0.13 17.53
CA GLY A 177 -2.54 -1.27 17.69
C GLY A 177 -2.23 -1.78 19.09
N THR A 178 -1.02 -1.50 19.57
CA THR A 178 -0.64 -1.76 20.96
C THR A 178 -1.50 -0.95 21.94
N CYS A 179 -1.76 0.32 21.63
CA CYS A 179 -2.56 1.20 22.49
C CYS A 179 -4.02 0.78 22.61
N ASN A 180 -4.65 0.36 21.52
CA ASN A 180 -6.04 -0.14 21.53
C ASN A 180 -6.18 -1.43 22.37
N ASN A 181 -5.10 -2.22 22.49
CA ASN A 181 -5.08 -3.43 23.31
C ASN A 181 -4.80 -3.17 24.80
N MET A 182 -3.95 -2.18 25.11
CA MET A 182 -3.46 -1.97 26.48
C MET A 182 -4.11 -0.80 27.22
N SER A 183 -4.55 0.23 26.51
CA SER A 183 -5.18 1.39 27.14
C SER A 183 -6.65 1.08 27.45
N ARG A 184 -7.12 1.51 28.63
CA ARG A 184 -8.55 1.51 28.94
C ARG A 184 -9.19 2.77 28.34
N PRO A 185 -10.41 2.69 27.79
CA PRO A 185 -11.18 3.88 27.50
C PRO A 185 -11.33 4.68 28.79
N ILE A 186 -10.80 5.91 28.83
CA ILE A 186 -11.04 6.80 29.97
C ILE A 186 -12.53 7.15 29.91
N ARG A 187 -13.33 6.64 30.85
CA ARG A 187 -14.74 7.04 30.99
C ARG A 187 -14.78 8.55 31.22
N GLY A 188 -15.32 9.28 30.24
CA GLY A 188 -15.51 10.73 30.31
C GLY A 188 -14.40 11.55 29.67
N LYS A 189 -14.22 11.44 28.35
CA LYS A 189 -14.15 12.56 27.38
C LYS A 189 -13.64 12.05 26.03
N TYR A 190 -14.41 12.35 25.00
CA TYR A 190 -13.97 12.29 23.62
C TYR A 190 -12.77 13.22 23.38
N LYS A 191 -12.03 12.87 22.33
CA LYS A 191 -11.01 13.65 21.62
C LYS A 191 -9.67 13.75 22.33
N LEU A 192 -8.67 13.19 21.64
CA LEU A 192 -7.32 13.70 21.55
C LEU A 192 -7.25 15.13 22.08
N LEU A 193 -6.56 15.31 23.20
CA LEU A 193 -6.13 16.63 23.63
C LEU A 193 -5.25 17.19 22.52
N ASN A 194 -5.85 17.98 21.64
CA ASN A 194 -5.13 18.99 20.87
C ASN A 194 -4.55 19.96 21.88
N TYR A 195 -3.33 19.67 22.34
CA TYR A 195 -2.45 20.70 22.85
C TYR A 195 -1.51 21.08 21.71
N TRP A 196 -1.53 22.38 21.43
CA TRP A 196 -0.90 23.17 20.37
C TRP A 196 -1.75 23.32 19.10
#